data_AF-A0A177KYB6-F1
#
_entry.id   AF-A0A177KYB6-F1
#
_cell.length_a   1.000
_cell.length_b   1.000
_cell.length_c   1.000
_cell.angle_alpha   90.00
_cell.angle_beta   90.00
_cell.angle_gamma   90.00
#
_symmetry.space_group_name_H-M   'P 1'
#
loop_
_entity.id
_entity.type
_entity.pdbx_description
1 polymer ?
#
loop_
_entity_poly.entity_id
_entity_poly.type
_entity_poly.pdbx_seq_one_letter_code
_entity_poly.pdbx_strand_id
1 'polypeptide(L)'
;MEWIDDTKASLEIAEVMLDNIQDLINESVTHSDVIPYLKVIINNFLENCLSPLDYAANYIFSTYCEIEYTAQELRSFSVYSPIRYKPRAFNSCILKNYRTPSTKRPDLVNVFESAQSFYHGLVRVPFSPS
;
A
#
# COMPACT_ATOMS: atom_id res chain seq x y z
N MET A 1 7.38 7.98 19.70
CA MET A 1 6.59 6.90 19.07
C MET A 1 5.42 7.56 18.34
N GLU A 2 5.74 8.51 17.45
CA GLU A 2 4.76 9.45 16.86
C GLU A 2 4.04 8.84 15.64
N TRP A 3 4.70 7.94 14.91
CA TRP A 3 4.18 7.33 13.69
C TRP A 3 2.89 6.50 13.88
N ILE A 4 2.63 5.97 15.08
CA ILE A 4 1.40 5.21 15.36
C ILE A 4 0.20 6.16 15.38
N ASP A 5 0.35 7.34 15.97
CA ASP A 5 -0.74 8.30 16.05
C ASP A 5 -0.96 8.97 14.68
N ASP A 6 0.11 9.24 13.94
CA ASP A 6 0.02 9.66 12.53
C ASP A 6 -0.70 8.60 11.66
N THR A 7 -0.38 7.32 11.87
CA THR A 7 -1.04 6.20 11.20
C THR A 7 -2.54 6.17 11.48
N LYS A 8 -2.94 6.32 12.75
CA LYS A 8 -4.36 6.35 13.12
C LYS A 8 -5.06 7.53 12.45
N ALA A 9 -4.45 8.71 12.50
CA ALA A 9 -5.01 9.90 11.87
C ALA A 9 -5.20 9.72 10.35
N SER A 10 -4.23 9.12 9.64
CA SER A 10 -4.38 8.80 8.22
C SER A 10 -5.54 7.85 7.95
N LEU A 11 -5.72 6.82 8.78
CA LEU A 11 -6.81 5.85 8.62
C LEU A 11 -8.19 6.45 8.94
N GLU A 12 -8.30 7.30 9.96
CA GLU A 12 -9.53 8.03 10.28
C GLU A 12 -9.94 8.96 9.12
N ILE A 13 -8.96 9.66 8.52
CA ILE A 13 -9.21 10.50 7.34
C ILE A 13 -9.63 9.63 6.14
N ALA A 14 -9.00 8.48 5.92
CA ALA A 14 -9.37 7.57 4.84
C ALA A 14 -10.81 7.07 4.98
N GLU A 15 -11.26 6.76 6.20
CA GLU A 15 -12.64 6.35 6.47
C GLU A 15 -13.64 7.45 6.08
N VAL A 16 -13.41 8.70 6.50
CA VAL A 16 -14.25 9.84 6.11
C VAL A 16 -14.24 10.07 4.59
N MET A 17 -13.09 9.88 3.93
CA MET A 17 -13.00 10.00 2.48
C MET A 17 -13.80 8.91 1.75
N LEU A 18 -13.91 7.70 2.31
CA LEU A 18 -14.67 6.61 1.70
C LEU A 18 -16.16 6.94 1.60
N ASP A 19 -16.73 7.54 2.65
CA ASP A 19 -18.12 8.00 2.64
C ASP A 19 -18.34 9.07 1.56
N ASN A 20 -17.43 10.05 1.46
CA ASN A 20 -17.48 11.09 0.44
C ASN A 20 -17.35 10.52 -0.99
N ILE A 21 -16.49 9.52 -1.19
CA ILE A 21 -16.37 8.80 -2.47
C ILE A 21 -17.71 8.16 -2.85
N GLN A 22 -18.40 7.54 -1.88
CA GLN A 22 -19.69 6.90 -2.14
C GLN A 22 -20.76 7.92 -2.57
N ASP A 23 -20.80 9.09 -1.94
CA ASP A 23 -21.72 10.17 -2.31
C ASP A 23 -21.42 10.71 -3.72
N LEU A 24 -20.15 10.98 -4.02
CA LEU A 24 -19.73 11.49 -5.33
C LEU A 24 -19.93 10.49 -6.46
N ILE A 25 -19.83 9.18 -6.18
CA ILE A 25 -20.18 8.15 -7.17
C ILE A 25 -21.66 8.26 -7.55
N ASN A 26 -22.54 8.42 -6.57
CA ASN A 26 -23.98 8.57 -6.82
C ASN A 26 -24.28 9.86 -7.61
N GLU A 27 -23.62 10.95 -7.26
CA GLU A 27 -23.78 12.24 -7.96
C GLU A 27 -23.24 12.18 -9.40
N SER A 28 -22.17 11.43 -9.65
CA SER A 28 -21.54 11.30 -10.97
C SER A 28 -22.44 10.68 -12.03
N VAL A 29 -23.51 9.98 -11.62
CA VAL A 29 -24.52 9.42 -12.54
C VAL A 29 -25.26 10.53 -13.28
N THR A 30 -25.51 11.66 -12.63
CA THR A 30 -26.27 12.80 -13.19
C THR A 30 -25.38 13.99 -13.52
N HIS A 31 -24.24 14.14 -12.85
CA HIS A 31 -23.33 15.29 -12.97
C HIS A 31 -21.92 14.86 -13.36
N SER A 32 -21.66 14.72 -14.66
CA SER A 32 -20.36 14.23 -15.15
C SER A 32 -19.17 15.14 -14.80
N ASP A 33 -19.42 16.40 -14.45
CA ASP A 33 -18.43 17.39 -14.02
C ASP A 33 -17.82 17.09 -12.64
N VAL A 34 -18.44 16.21 -11.84
CA VAL A 34 -17.88 15.76 -10.55
C VAL A 34 -16.79 14.69 -10.70
N ILE A 35 -16.71 14.02 -11.86
CA ILE A 35 -15.78 12.89 -12.11
C ILE A 35 -14.30 13.26 -11.87
N PRO A 36 -13.78 14.42 -12.32
CA PRO A 36 -12.40 14.81 -12.01
C PRO A 36 -12.14 14.92 -10.50
N TYR A 37 -13.08 15.45 -9.73
CA TYR A 37 -12.95 15.59 -8.27
C TYR A 37 -13.02 14.24 -7.58
N LEU A 38 -13.94 13.36 -7.99
CA LEU A 38 -14.02 11.99 -7.51
C LEU A 38 -12.68 11.26 -7.69
N LYS A 39 -12.03 11.38 -8.85
CA LYS A 39 -10.70 10.79 -9.09
C LYS A 39 -9.62 11.31 -8.14
N VAL A 40 -9.62 12.62 -7.87
CA VAL A 40 -8.67 13.23 -6.92
C VAL A 40 -8.91 12.68 -5.50
N ILE A 41 -10.16 12.58 -5.07
CA ILE A 41 -10.51 12.09 -3.74
C ILE A 41 -10.15 10.61 -3.60
N ILE A 42 -10.41 9.78 -4.62
CA ILE A 42 -9.97 8.37 -4.64
C ILE A 42 -8.45 8.26 -4.49
N ASN A 43 -7.68 9.09 -5.21
CA ASN A 43 -6.22 9.08 -5.07
C ASN A 43 -5.79 9.44 -3.64
N ASN A 44 -6.36 10.49 -3.06
CA ASN A 44 -6.04 10.91 -1.69
C ASN A 44 -6.43 9.84 -0.66
N PHE A 45 -7.56 9.15 -0.85
CA PHE A 45 -7.98 8.03 -0.03
C PHE A 45 -6.94 6.89 -0.06
N LEU A 46 -6.47 6.53 -1.25
CA LEU A 46 -5.47 5.48 -1.42
C LEU A 46 -4.13 5.85 -0.77
N GLU A 47 -3.68 7.10 -0.91
CA GLU A 47 -2.45 7.58 -0.25
C GLU A 47 -2.56 7.54 1.28
N ASN A 48 -3.72 7.89 1.85
CA ASN A 48 -3.97 7.79 3.28
C ASN A 48 -4.00 6.32 3.77
N CYS A 49 -4.44 5.39 2.93
CA CYS A 49 -4.34 3.95 3.22
C CYS A 49 -2.90 3.41 3.11
N LEU A 50 -2.12 3.92 2.16
CA LEU A 50 -0.75 3.45 1.89
C LEU A 50 0.27 3.95 2.91
N SER A 51 0.13 5.20 3.36
CA SER A 51 1.09 5.84 4.27
C SER A 51 1.36 5.03 5.56
N PRO A 52 0.32 4.51 6.28
CA PRO A 52 0.49 3.56 7.38
C PRO A 52 1.35 2.34 7.07
N LEU A 53 1.17 1.75 5.89
CA LEU A 53 1.89 0.55 5.46
C LEU A 53 3.36 0.88 5.21
N ASP A 54 3.64 2.05 4.65
CA ASP A 54 5.00 2.53 4.44
C ASP A 54 5.71 2.88 5.74
N TYR A 55 5.01 3.41 6.75
CA TYR A 55 5.58 3.59 8.09
C TYR A 55 5.97 2.26 8.74
N ALA A 56 5.09 1.25 8.68
CA ALA A 56 5.38 -0.08 9.19
C ALA A 56 6.56 -0.73 8.44
N ALA A 57 6.59 -0.59 7.11
CA ALA A 57 7.67 -1.07 6.26
C ALA A 57 9.03 -0.44 6.61
N ASN A 58 9.05 0.89 6.78
CA ASN A 58 10.24 1.64 7.21
C ASN A 58 10.72 1.18 8.59
N TYR A 59 9.80 0.99 9.55
CA TYR A 59 10.15 0.50 10.88
C TYR A 59 10.76 -0.90 10.83
N ILE A 60 10.18 -1.81 10.05
CA ILE A 60 10.71 -3.17 9.88
C ILE A 60 12.10 -3.12 9.23
N PHE A 61 12.27 -2.27 8.21
CA PHE A 61 13.55 -2.13 7.54
C PHE A 61 14.64 -1.61 8.47
N SER A 62 14.42 -0.49 9.16
CA SER A 62 15.41 0.09 10.07
C SER A 62 15.75 -0.84 11.23
N THR A 63 14.74 -1.53 11.78
CA THR A 63 14.92 -2.40 12.95
C THR A 63 15.61 -3.71 12.60
N TYR A 64 15.29 -4.30 11.45
CA TYR A 64 15.71 -5.68 11.15
C TYR A 64 16.59 -5.81 9.91
N CYS A 65 16.48 -4.92 8.93
CA CYS A 65 17.14 -5.08 7.63
C CYS A 65 18.40 -4.23 7.48
N GLU A 66 18.41 -3.00 8.01
CA GLU A 66 19.41 -1.96 7.68
C GLU A 66 20.86 -2.42 7.89
N ILE A 67 21.12 -3.24 8.91
CA ILE A 67 22.45 -3.80 9.20
C ILE A 67 23.04 -4.65 8.07
N GLU A 68 22.21 -5.21 7.19
CA GLU A 68 22.64 -6.05 6.05
C GLU A 68 22.91 -5.22 4.78
N TYR A 69 22.92 -3.88 4.89
CA TYR A 69 23.15 -2.96 3.78
C TYR A 69 24.37 -2.09 4.03
N THR A 70 25.10 -1.81 2.95
CA THR A 70 26.20 -0.84 2.97
C THR A 70 25.68 0.60 2.91
N ALA A 71 26.47 1.56 3.41
CA ALA A 71 26.12 2.98 3.32
C ALA A 71 25.90 3.46 1.88
N GLN A 72 26.55 2.84 0.89
CA GLN A 72 26.35 3.18 -0.53
C GLN A 72 24.98 2.70 -1.03
N GLU A 73 24.55 1.50 -0.64
CA GLU A 73 23.22 0.98 -0.99
C GLU A 73 22.11 1.83 -0.36
N LEU A 74 22.27 2.23 0.91
CA LEU A 74 21.27 3.01 1.63
C LEU A 74 21.02 4.40 1.01
N ARG A 75 22.00 5.01 0.33
CA ARG A 75 21.82 6.33 -0.31
C ARG A 75 20.80 6.34 -1.43
N SER A 76 20.54 5.21 -2.07
CA SER A 76 19.57 5.07 -3.16
C SER A 76 18.36 4.23 -2.76
N PHE A 77 18.26 3.88 -1.48
CA PHE A 77 17.24 2.96 -0.99
C PHE A 77 16.04 3.72 -0.45
N SER A 78 14.89 3.56 -1.11
CA SER A 78 13.60 3.98 -0.56
C SER A 78 12.83 2.75 -0.12
N VAL A 79 12.49 2.71 1.17
CA VAL A 79 11.71 1.62 1.75
C VAL A 79 10.23 1.94 1.60
N TYR A 80 9.53 1.03 0.93
CA TYR A 80 8.08 1.06 0.80
C TYR A 80 7.52 -0.31 1.15
N SER A 81 6.25 -0.34 1.54
CA SER A 81 5.50 -1.57 1.74
C SER A 81 5.56 -2.44 0.48
N PRO A 82 5.83 -3.75 0.60
CA PRO A 82 6.04 -4.64 -0.55
C PRO A 82 4.72 -5.03 -1.24
N ILE A 83 3.82 -4.08 -1.49
CA ILE A 83 2.50 -4.34 -2.09
C ILE A 83 2.65 -4.78 -3.56
N ARG A 84 2.32 -6.02 -3.86
CA ARG A 84 2.50 -6.63 -5.20
C ARG A 84 1.34 -7.57 -5.52
N TYR A 85 0.73 -7.37 -6.67
CA TYR A 85 -0.38 -8.19 -7.15
C TYR A 85 -0.01 -9.63 -7.54
N LYS A 86 1.28 -9.98 -7.61
CA LYS A 86 1.76 -11.30 -8.03
C LYS A 86 2.69 -11.89 -6.95
N PRO A 87 2.48 -13.14 -6.51
CA PRO A 87 3.34 -13.78 -5.50
C PRO A 87 4.83 -13.77 -5.87
N ARG A 88 5.16 -14.03 -7.14
CA ARG A 88 6.54 -13.98 -7.62
C ARG A 88 7.16 -12.58 -7.47
N ALA A 89 6.40 -11.53 -7.78
CA ALA A 89 6.89 -10.16 -7.67
C ALA A 89 7.03 -9.73 -6.20
N PHE A 90 6.14 -10.20 -5.33
CA PHE A 90 6.25 -10.05 -3.89
C PHE A 90 7.54 -10.70 -3.37
N ASN A 91 7.76 -11.98 -3.67
CA ASN A 91 8.95 -12.70 -3.23
C ASN A 91 10.25 -12.04 -3.71
N SER A 92 10.30 -11.61 -4.98
CA SER A 92 11.45 -10.87 -5.49
C SER A 92 11.65 -9.53 -4.75
N CYS A 93 10.58 -8.85 -4.37
CA CYS A 93 10.65 -7.62 -3.58
C CYS A 93 11.21 -7.89 -2.17
N ILE A 94 10.70 -8.91 -1.48
CA ILE A 94 11.16 -9.31 -0.15
C ILE A 94 12.65 -9.68 -0.16
N LEU A 95 13.09 -10.51 -1.11
CA LEU A 95 14.49 -10.92 -1.21
C LEU A 95 15.44 -9.73 -1.49
N LYS A 96 15.00 -8.78 -2.33
CA LYS A 96 15.81 -7.62 -2.68
C LYS A 96 15.88 -6.59 -1.56
N ASN A 97 14.75 -6.34 -0.91
CA ASN A 97 14.57 -5.17 -0.07
C ASN A 97 14.49 -5.46 1.44
N TYR A 98 14.30 -6.73 1.82
CA TYR A 98 14.11 -7.17 3.20
C TYR A 98 14.99 -8.40 3.49
N ARG A 99 16.31 -8.24 3.30
CA ARG A 99 17.32 -9.32 3.39
C ARG A 99 17.24 -10.14 4.70
N THR A 100 17.08 -9.48 5.85
CA THR A 100 16.95 -10.19 7.15
C THR A 100 15.61 -10.92 7.32
N PRO A 101 14.43 -10.28 7.16
CA PRO A 101 13.14 -10.97 7.20
C PRO A 101 13.05 -12.19 6.30
N SER A 102 13.65 -12.13 5.10
CA SER A 102 13.61 -13.25 4.14
C SER A 102 14.30 -14.53 4.62
N THR A 103 15.16 -14.47 5.64
CA THR A 103 15.97 -15.61 6.09
C THR A 103 15.91 -15.87 7.60
N LYS A 104 15.81 -14.82 8.42
CA LYS A 104 15.90 -14.90 9.89
C LYS A 104 14.58 -14.56 10.62
N ARG A 105 13.63 -13.89 9.94
CA ARG A 105 12.34 -13.46 10.52
C ARG A 105 11.18 -13.69 9.54
N PRO A 106 10.89 -14.97 9.20
CA PRO A 106 9.81 -15.31 8.26
C PRO A 106 8.43 -14.89 8.77
N ASP A 107 8.27 -14.74 10.10
CA ASP A 107 7.07 -14.18 10.73
C ASP A 107 6.72 -12.78 10.18
N LEU A 108 7.72 -11.92 9.96
CA LEU A 108 7.50 -10.58 9.40
C LEU A 108 7.11 -10.63 7.92
N VAL A 109 7.66 -11.60 7.18
CA VAL A 109 7.28 -11.84 5.78
C VAL A 109 5.84 -12.32 5.68
N ASN A 110 5.42 -13.22 6.58
CA ASN A 110 4.04 -13.71 6.64
C ASN A 110 3.04 -12.58 6.93
N VAL A 111 3.39 -11.61 7.78
CA VAL A 111 2.56 -10.42 8.01
C VAL A 111 2.38 -9.63 6.71
N PHE A 112 3.48 -9.32 6.01
CA PHE A 112 3.39 -8.62 4.72
C PHE A 112 2.59 -9.39 3.68
N GLU A 113 2.77 -10.71 3.62
CA GLU A 113 2.08 -11.60 2.70
C GLU A 113 0.58 -11.67 3.00
N SER A 114 0.19 -11.74 4.28
CA SER A 114 -1.22 -11.78 4.72
C SER A 114 -1.99 -10.50 4.37
N ALA A 115 -1.29 -9.37 4.22
CA ALA A 115 -1.86 -8.11 3.79
C ALA A 115 -1.96 -7.99 2.25
N GLN A 116 -1.47 -8.98 1.49
CA GLN A 116 -1.56 -8.96 0.02
C GLN A 116 -2.86 -9.60 -0.47
N SER A 117 -3.60 -8.86 -1.30
CA SER A 117 -4.58 -9.46 -2.20
C SER A 117 -3.88 -9.90 -3.48
N PHE A 118 -3.25 -11.08 -3.46
CA PHE A 118 -2.65 -11.62 -4.68
C PHE A 118 -3.72 -11.86 -5.75
N TYR A 119 -3.44 -11.40 -6.96
CA TYR A 119 -4.34 -11.57 -8.08
C TYR A 119 -4.33 -13.05 -8.50
N HIS A 120 -5.25 -13.83 -7.94
CA HIS A 120 -5.53 -15.20 -8.36
C HIS A 120 -6.42 -15.19 -9.60
N GLY A 121 -5.97 -14.52 -10.67
CA GLY A 121 -6.59 -14.58 -12.00
C GLY A 121 -8.12 -14.68 -12.02
N LEU A 122 -8.85 -13.68 -11.50
CA LEU A 122 -10.29 -13.62 -11.71
C LEU A 122 -10.59 -12.93 -13.04
N VAL A 123 -11.26 -13.69 -13.89
CA VAL A 123 -11.85 -13.43 -15.22
C VAL A 123 -11.98 -11.93 -15.56
N ARG A 124 -11.39 -11.53 -16.69
CA ARG A 124 -11.78 -10.29 -17.38
C ARG A 124 -13.27 -10.39 -17.68
N VAL A 125 -14.11 -9.69 -16.91
CA VAL A 125 -15.47 -9.41 -17.37
C VAL A 125 -15.31 -8.36 -18.48
N PRO A 126 -15.63 -8.68 -19.74
CA PRO A 126 -15.56 -7.69 -20.80
C PRO A 126 -16.53 -6.56 -20.45
N PHE A 127 -16.03 -5.34 -20.44
CA PHE A 127 -16.84 -4.15 -20.37
C PHE A 127 -17.61 -4.06 -21.69
N SER A 128 -18.90 -4.39 -21.68
CA SER A 128 -19.81 -4.13 -22.79
C SER A 128 -20.40 -2.74 -22.59
N PRO A 129 -20.01 -1.72 -23.38
CA PRO A 129 -20.74 -0.46 -23.38
C PRO A 129 -22.12 -0.71 -23.98
N SER A 130 -23.16 -0.49 -23.18
CA SER A 130 -24.55 -0.32 -23.62
C SER A 130 -24.82 1.14 -23.90
#